data_AF-A0A6A7FWM3-F1
#
_entry.id   AF-A0A6A7FWM3-F1
#
_cell.length_a   1.000
_cell.length_b   1.000
_cell.length_c   1.000
_cell.angle_alpha   90.00
_cell.angle_beta   90.00
_cell.angle_gamma   90.00
#
_symmetry.space_group_name_H-M   'P 1'
#
loop_
_entity.id
_entity.type
_entity.pdbx_description
1 polymer ?
#
loop_
_entity_poly.entity_id
_entity_poly.type
_entity_poly.pdbx_seq_one_letter_code
_entity_poly.pdbx_strand_id
1 'polypeptide(L)'
;KPEPQQQKPEPQQQQQLRPPETSLSLCSMTGDRSTNVIDLKSVVNSLNCGIHRTLVTEVRQSTGISYSASIKAVEAVLTSLGFNIPVLIPLTKAILADIAVSPSPNSAGGNSASNVDWWQQSSDAMQAVQILEELRRCKDDEQQRSWALHEDLPTITQHLQQLLDLMSEGETDAVRAVFCMQDFRPLLTLVQYYQMETRTSLRRLLLQIFGAACSMSASNIMFLSSSVLPFELARELLSSETSVESLEYCALVLGMVLSRADPLPYTHYNILNSTFVSLLLTGIEEYSVMANTENLAHLYMTLLLAFNLQDWSRQYGTQQNQQNGVIQSQHPDKSSNTEASTDISSESCKPNSGRSQTPNLVIQLLAARESTTYFAEKILLLFNREEDPLEMFEHETEEQRESGSVRHSVLQLMEDLYSCPVTANLLYTNDERVLCDIILRQLTDLSPQEQRRVSYLRTSIGVVVYGRWLEHQHRLEELRACYSSVIREEEEDAVPIPTGALAVRDTVRELVNSTELLKS
;
A
#
# COMPACT_ATOMS: atom_id res chain seq x y z
N LYS A 1 45.00 -50.88 -12.17
CA LYS A 1 45.70 -50.29 -13.34
C LYS A 1 45.57 -48.77 -13.19
N PRO A 2 46.68 -48.02 -13.23
CA PRO A 2 46.85 -46.76 -12.49
C PRO A 2 46.37 -45.51 -13.23
N GLU A 3 46.23 -44.43 -12.47
CA GLU A 3 45.88 -43.06 -12.84
C GLU A 3 46.84 -42.43 -13.88
N PRO A 4 46.35 -41.49 -14.72
CA PRO A 4 47.16 -40.81 -15.72
C PRO A 4 47.93 -39.60 -15.14
N GLN A 5 49.18 -39.51 -15.57
CA GLN A 5 50.17 -38.49 -15.22
C GLN A 5 49.86 -37.12 -15.85
N GLN A 6 50.04 -36.07 -15.05
CA GLN A 6 50.06 -34.67 -15.47
C GLN A 6 51.23 -34.37 -16.42
N GLN A 7 50.94 -33.77 -17.58
CA GLN A 7 51.94 -33.13 -18.43
C GLN A 7 51.85 -31.60 -18.31
N LYS A 8 53.03 -31.01 -18.14
CA LYS A 8 53.33 -29.60 -17.88
C LYS A 8 53.70 -28.92 -19.22
N PRO A 9 53.20 -27.73 -19.56
CA PRO A 9 53.54 -27.04 -20.81
C PRO A 9 54.83 -26.19 -20.71
N GLU A 10 55.49 -26.05 -21.86
CA GLU A 10 56.77 -25.35 -22.12
C GLU A 10 56.70 -23.80 -21.97
N PRO A 11 57.85 -23.11 -21.75
CA PRO A 11 57.90 -21.66 -21.48
C PRO A 11 58.04 -20.80 -22.75
N GLN A 12 57.30 -19.68 -22.81
CA GLN A 12 57.48 -18.60 -23.78
C GLN A 12 58.34 -17.45 -23.20
N GLN A 13 59.10 -16.82 -24.10
CA GLN A 13 60.25 -15.95 -23.88
C GLN A 13 59.90 -14.58 -23.25
N GLN A 14 60.73 -14.14 -22.30
CA GLN A 14 60.79 -12.76 -21.80
C GLN A 14 61.70 -11.91 -22.70
N GLN A 15 61.20 -10.76 -23.17
CA GLN A 15 62.05 -9.66 -23.64
C GLN A 15 61.77 -8.41 -22.79
N GLN A 16 62.76 -8.10 -21.95
CA GLN A 16 62.92 -6.85 -21.20
C GLN A 16 63.29 -5.71 -22.15
N LEU A 17 62.67 -4.55 -21.97
CA LEU A 17 63.16 -3.27 -22.50
C LEU A 17 63.45 -2.32 -21.33
N ARG A 18 64.75 -1.98 -21.21
CA ARG A 18 65.28 -0.89 -20.37
C ARG A 18 65.17 0.46 -21.11
N PRO A 19 65.23 1.59 -20.38
CA PRO A 19 64.94 2.92 -20.90
C PRO A 19 66.18 3.60 -21.50
N PRO A 20 66.02 4.75 -22.18
CA PRO A 20 67.05 5.77 -22.20
C PRO A 20 66.56 7.11 -21.64
N GLU A 21 67.44 7.76 -20.89
CA GLU A 21 67.29 9.13 -20.39
C GLU A 21 67.69 10.19 -21.44
N THR A 22 67.14 11.39 -21.22
CA THR A 22 67.67 12.75 -21.47
C THR A 22 68.05 13.21 -22.88
N SER A 23 67.28 14.18 -23.41
CA SER A 23 67.73 15.58 -23.56
C SER A 23 66.63 16.46 -24.19
N LEU A 24 66.15 17.47 -23.44
CA LEU A 24 65.32 18.54 -23.98
C LEU A 24 66.24 19.56 -24.66
N SER A 25 66.20 19.59 -25.99
CA SER A 25 66.78 20.66 -26.82
C SER A 25 65.67 21.60 -27.27
N LEU A 26 65.84 22.88 -26.96
CA LEU A 26 65.00 23.98 -27.37
C LEU A 26 65.29 24.32 -28.84
N CYS A 27 64.32 24.16 -29.74
CA CYS A 27 64.33 24.82 -31.04
C CYS A 27 62.92 25.31 -31.39
N SER A 28 62.83 26.63 -31.50
CA SER A 28 61.70 27.38 -32.05
C SER A 28 61.48 27.03 -33.52
N MET A 29 60.26 26.73 -33.91
CA MET A 29 59.76 26.99 -35.26
C MET A 29 58.28 27.37 -35.19
N THR A 30 58.05 28.61 -35.59
CA THR A 30 56.77 29.22 -35.94
C THR A 30 56.07 28.44 -37.04
N GLY A 31 54.77 28.14 -36.86
CA GLY A 31 53.93 27.57 -37.91
C GLY A 31 52.50 27.34 -37.41
N ASP A 32 51.56 27.99 -38.09
CA ASP A 32 50.11 28.02 -37.82
C ASP A 32 49.53 26.76 -37.17
N ARG A 33 49.00 26.92 -35.96
CA ARG A 33 47.91 26.10 -35.46
C ARG A 33 46.69 26.99 -35.35
N SER A 34 45.79 26.88 -36.32
CA SER A 34 44.38 27.18 -36.09
C SER A 34 43.88 26.23 -35.00
N THR A 35 44.06 26.64 -33.74
CA THR A 35 43.41 26.01 -32.60
C THR A 35 41.92 26.26 -32.77
N ASN A 36 41.18 25.25 -33.25
CA ASN A 36 39.75 25.17 -33.00
C ASN A 36 39.58 25.07 -31.49
N VAL A 37 39.54 26.22 -30.82
CA VAL A 37 39.15 26.30 -29.41
C VAL A 37 37.68 25.91 -29.40
N ILE A 38 37.40 24.65 -29.06
CA ILE A 38 36.03 24.19 -28.86
C ILE A 38 35.47 25.01 -27.71
N ASP A 39 34.56 25.94 -28.01
CA ASP A 39 33.87 26.71 -26.98
C ASP A 39 32.94 25.76 -26.23
N LEU A 40 33.30 25.39 -25.01
CA LEU A 40 32.48 24.52 -24.14
C LEU A 40 31.07 25.05 -23.93
N LYS A 41 30.84 26.37 -24.05
CA LYS A 41 29.48 26.92 -24.02
C LYS A 41 28.65 26.49 -25.22
N SER A 42 29.25 26.44 -26.41
CA SER A 42 28.59 25.93 -27.62
C SER A 42 28.25 24.44 -27.50
N VAL A 43 29.13 23.65 -26.86
CA VAL A 43 28.92 22.21 -26.63
C VAL A 43 27.80 21.95 -25.62
N VAL A 44 27.76 22.72 -24.52
CA VAL A 44 26.67 22.63 -23.54
C VAL A 44 25.32 22.98 -24.17
N ASN A 45 25.29 24.00 -25.03
CA ASN A 45 24.08 24.40 -25.76
C ASN A 45 23.67 23.41 -26.86
N SER A 46 24.58 22.55 -27.33
CA SER A 46 24.31 21.51 -28.33
C SER A 46 24.10 20.12 -27.73
N LEU A 47 24.05 19.98 -26.40
CA LEU A 47 23.72 18.71 -25.76
C LEU A 47 22.32 18.28 -26.17
N ASN A 48 22.18 17.05 -26.65
CA ASN A 48 20.87 16.45 -26.86
C ASN A 48 20.17 16.35 -25.50
N CYS A 49 18.92 16.82 -25.43
CA CYS A 49 18.04 16.53 -24.30
C CYS A 49 17.93 15.02 -24.10
N GLY A 50 18.09 14.52 -22.88
CA GLY A 50 18.02 13.09 -22.57
C GLY A 50 19.35 12.34 -22.63
N ILE A 51 20.50 13.01 -22.80
CA ILE A 51 21.82 12.34 -22.80
C ILE A 51 22.11 11.61 -21.49
N HIS A 52 21.61 12.13 -20.37
CA HIS A 52 21.71 11.47 -19.07
C HIS A 52 21.04 10.09 -19.09
N ARG A 53 19.81 10.02 -19.59
CA ARG A 53 19.02 8.78 -19.69
C ARG A 53 19.71 7.74 -20.57
N THR A 54 20.32 8.18 -21.68
CA THR A 54 21.13 7.29 -22.53
C THR A 54 22.33 6.73 -21.78
N LEU A 55 23.07 7.56 -21.04
CA LEU A 55 24.22 7.10 -20.23
C LEU A 55 23.79 6.10 -19.15
N VAL A 56 22.67 6.37 -18.47
CA VAL A 56 22.10 5.44 -17.48
C VAL A 56 21.73 4.11 -18.13
N THR A 57 21.10 4.14 -19.30
CA THR A 57 20.73 2.92 -20.04
C THR A 57 21.97 2.12 -20.47
N GLU A 58 23.01 2.78 -20.97
CA GLU A 58 24.27 2.14 -21.39
C GLU A 58 25.01 1.51 -20.20
N VAL A 59 25.13 2.23 -19.09
CA VAL A 59 25.71 1.69 -17.85
C VAL A 59 24.93 0.48 -17.39
N ARG A 60 23.61 0.54 -17.44
CA ARG A 60 22.75 -0.58 -17.04
C ARG A 60 22.92 -1.80 -17.94
N GLN A 61 22.87 -1.64 -19.26
CA GLN A 61 23.04 -2.74 -20.21
C GLN A 61 24.43 -3.39 -20.09
N SER A 62 25.45 -2.59 -19.75
CA SER A 62 26.82 -3.07 -19.60
C SER A 62 27.11 -3.77 -18.27
N THR A 63 26.38 -3.42 -17.20
CA THR A 63 26.70 -3.87 -15.82
C THR A 63 25.63 -4.76 -15.19
N GLY A 64 24.41 -4.76 -15.71
CA GLY A 64 23.28 -5.51 -15.16
C GLY A 64 22.77 -4.99 -13.81
N ILE A 65 23.17 -3.79 -13.38
CA ILE A 65 22.69 -3.18 -12.11
C ILE A 65 21.31 -2.52 -12.29
N SER A 66 20.63 -2.23 -11.19
CA SER A 66 19.31 -1.59 -11.19
C SER A 66 19.31 -0.19 -11.80
N TYR A 67 18.14 0.32 -12.20
CA TYR A 67 18.00 1.67 -12.73
C TYR A 67 18.48 2.73 -11.71
N SER A 68 18.08 2.59 -10.45
CA SER A 68 18.49 3.51 -9.37
C SER A 68 19.99 3.44 -9.07
N ALA A 69 20.60 2.25 -9.12
CA ALA A 69 22.04 2.08 -8.99
C ALA A 69 22.79 2.65 -10.20
N SER A 70 22.24 2.53 -11.40
CA SER A 70 22.79 3.09 -12.64
C SER A 70 22.83 4.61 -12.61
N ILE A 71 21.78 5.27 -12.11
CA ILE A 71 21.77 6.72 -11.87
C ILE A 71 22.91 7.11 -10.92
N LYS A 72 22.99 6.47 -9.75
CA LYS A 72 24.04 6.76 -8.75
C LYS A 72 25.45 6.52 -9.31
N ALA A 73 25.64 5.50 -10.14
CA ALA A 73 26.91 5.21 -10.79
C ALA A 73 27.30 6.32 -11.78
N VAL A 74 26.37 6.75 -12.63
CA VAL A 74 26.58 7.87 -13.57
C VAL A 74 26.87 9.17 -12.80
N GLU A 75 26.12 9.47 -11.75
CA GLU A 75 26.32 10.65 -10.90
C GLU A 75 27.70 10.67 -10.23
N ALA A 76 28.13 9.54 -9.67
CA ALA A 76 29.45 9.40 -9.05
C ALA A 76 30.58 9.61 -10.05
N VAL A 77 30.45 9.05 -11.26
CA VAL A 77 31.42 9.21 -12.35
C VAL A 77 31.47 10.67 -12.82
N LEU A 78 30.32 11.31 -13.07
CA LEU A 78 30.25 12.70 -13.52
C LEU A 78 30.77 13.69 -12.46
N THR A 79 30.52 13.42 -11.18
CA THR A 79 31.01 14.24 -10.07
C THR A 79 32.52 14.09 -9.92
N SER A 80 33.04 12.86 -10.00
CA SER A 80 34.49 12.62 -9.97
C SER A 80 35.20 13.26 -11.17
N LEU A 81 34.62 13.19 -12.36
CA LEU A 81 35.14 13.86 -13.57
C LEU A 81 35.16 15.38 -13.40
N GLY A 82 34.08 15.97 -12.86
CA GLY A 82 34.00 17.40 -12.59
C GLY A 82 35.02 17.87 -11.53
N PHE A 83 35.27 17.06 -10.50
CA PHE A 83 36.24 17.36 -9.45
C PHE A 83 37.69 17.30 -9.97
N ASN A 84 38.02 16.25 -10.72
CA ASN A 84 39.39 16.04 -11.23
C ASN A 84 39.69 16.89 -12.47
N ILE A 85 38.67 17.31 -13.24
CA ILE A 85 38.84 18.10 -14.47
C ILE A 85 37.90 19.33 -14.42
N PRO A 86 38.34 20.45 -13.82
CA PRO A 86 37.49 21.62 -13.60
C PRO A 86 36.88 22.23 -14.88
N VAL A 87 37.54 22.05 -16.03
CA VAL A 87 37.05 22.52 -17.34
C VAL A 87 35.74 21.84 -17.74
N LEU A 88 35.48 20.62 -17.26
CA LEU A 88 34.27 19.86 -17.57
C LEU A 88 33.09 20.18 -16.64
N ILE A 89 33.28 20.96 -15.57
CA ILE A 89 32.21 21.28 -14.59
C ILE A 89 30.93 21.82 -15.25
N PRO A 90 30.99 22.76 -16.22
CA PRO A 90 29.76 23.24 -16.88
C PRO A 90 29.01 22.12 -17.63
N LEU A 91 29.76 21.18 -18.23
CA LEU A 91 29.23 20.05 -18.97
C LEU A 91 28.62 19.00 -18.04
N THR A 92 29.34 18.59 -16.99
CA THR A 92 28.85 17.61 -16.03
C THR A 92 27.64 18.14 -15.27
N LYS A 93 27.62 19.43 -14.90
CA LYS A 93 26.44 20.07 -14.31
C LYS A 93 25.26 20.12 -15.27
N ALA A 94 25.48 20.39 -16.57
CA ALA A 94 24.40 20.40 -17.55
C ALA A 94 23.77 19.01 -17.73
N ILE A 95 24.59 17.95 -17.78
CA ILE A 95 24.12 16.56 -17.87
C ILE A 95 23.35 16.15 -16.59
N LEU A 96 23.85 16.55 -15.41
CA LEU A 96 23.16 16.28 -14.14
C LEU A 96 21.86 17.10 -13.99
N ALA A 97 21.78 18.30 -14.55
CA ALA A 97 20.57 19.11 -14.52
C ALA A 97 19.43 18.51 -15.37
N ASP A 98 19.77 17.75 -16.43
CA ASP A 98 18.82 16.98 -17.26
C ASP A 98 18.04 15.93 -16.43
N ILE A 99 18.60 15.46 -15.31
CA ILE A 99 17.94 14.53 -14.37
C ILE A 99 16.68 15.15 -13.78
N ALA A 100 16.77 16.43 -13.37
CA ALA A 100 15.67 17.14 -12.72
C ALA A 100 14.54 17.50 -13.71
N VAL A 101 14.83 17.49 -15.01
CA VAL A 101 13.87 17.80 -16.09
C VAL A 101 13.24 16.53 -16.67
N SER A 102 13.54 15.34 -16.10
CA SER A 102 12.78 14.13 -16.43
C SER A 102 11.29 14.45 -16.33
N PRO A 103 10.49 14.19 -17.38
CA PRO A 103 9.09 14.56 -17.44
C PRO A 103 8.31 13.72 -16.43
N SER A 104 8.38 14.11 -15.17
CA SER A 104 7.47 13.65 -14.15
C SER A 104 6.09 14.18 -14.50
N PRO A 105 5.05 13.32 -14.52
CA PRO A 105 3.68 13.73 -14.84
C PRO A 105 3.09 14.79 -13.89
N ASN A 106 3.78 15.14 -12.80
CA ASN A 106 3.30 16.09 -11.80
C ASN A 106 3.55 17.58 -12.13
N SER A 107 4.17 17.90 -13.27
CA SER A 107 4.26 19.28 -13.78
C SER A 107 3.14 19.60 -14.80
N ALA A 108 1.93 19.11 -14.54
CA ALA A 108 0.73 19.40 -15.32
C ALA A 108 0.17 20.80 -15.00
N GLY A 109 0.90 21.83 -15.43
CA GLY A 109 0.51 23.23 -15.36
C GLY A 109 0.93 23.98 -16.61
N GLY A 110 0.49 23.55 -17.80
CA GLY A 110 0.71 24.33 -19.02
C GLY A 110 0.55 23.57 -20.34
N ASN A 111 -0.61 23.74 -20.98
CA ASN A 111 -0.88 23.71 -22.42
C ASN A 111 -0.34 22.56 -23.30
N SER A 112 -1.29 21.67 -23.63
CA SER A 112 -1.66 21.17 -24.96
C SER A 112 -0.60 20.70 -25.98
N ALA A 113 -0.87 19.47 -26.44
CA ALA A 113 -0.73 19.00 -27.83
C ALA A 113 0.63 18.43 -28.28
N SER A 114 1.18 17.50 -27.50
CA SER A 114 1.78 16.24 -28.01
C SER A 114 2.23 15.42 -26.80
N ASN A 115 1.32 14.65 -26.22
CA ASN A 115 1.70 13.61 -25.26
C ASN A 115 2.35 12.48 -26.07
N VAL A 116 3.55 12.76 -26.59
CA VAL A 116 4.44 11.72 -27.09
C VAL A 116 4.63 10.81 -25.89
N ASP A 117 4.22 9.56 -26.04
CA ASP A 117 4.43 8.45 -25.12
C ASP A 117 5.87 8.46 -24.58
N TRP A 118 6.14 9.28 -23.57
CA TRP A 118 7.50 9.61 -23.13
C TRP A 118 8.22 8.35 -22.64
N TRP A 119 7.43 7.40 -22.13
CA TRP A 119 7.86 6.07 -21.72
C TRP A 119 8.43 5.25 -22.88
N GLN A 120 8.12 5.52 -24.16
CA GLN A 120 8.72 4.84 -25.32
C GLN A 120 10.23 5.07 -25.42
N GLN A 121 10.74 6.12 -24.77
CA GLN A 121 12.18 6.37 -24.66
C GLN A 121 12.84 5.48 -23.60
N SER A 122 12.06 4.77 -22.79
CA SER A 122 12.56 3.77 -21.84
C SER A 122 12.68 2.42 -22.54
N SER A 123 13.89 1.85 -22.50
CA SER A 123 14.11 0.46 -22.93
C SER A 123 13.27 -0.51 -22.11
N ASP A 124 13.15 -0.27 -20.79
CA ASP A 124 12.41 -1.14 -19.87
C ASP A 124 10.91 -1.14 -20.17
N ALA A 125 10.34 0.03 -20.41
CA ALA A 125 8.92 0.14 -20.71
C ALA A 125 8.58 -0.53 -22.05
N MET A 126 9.44 -0.38 -23.05
CA MET A 126 9.30 -1.09 -24.33
C MET A 126 9.40 -2.61 -24.17
N GLN A 127 10.34 -3.08 -23.33
CA GLN A 127 10.46 -4.50 -23.00
C GLN A 127 9.22 -5.02 -22.25
N ALA A 128 8.70 -4.24 -21.30
CA ALA A 128 7.47 -4.57 -20.57
C ALA A 128 6.27 -4.71 -21.52
N VAL A 129 6.11 -3.79 -22.49
CA VAL A 129 5.06 -3.89 -23.53
C VAL A 129 5.18 -5.18 -24.33
N GLN A 130 6.39 -5.55 -24.75
CA GLN A 130 6.61 -6.78 -25.50
C GLN A 130 6.25 -8.01 -24.67
N ILE A 131 6.70 -8.08 -23.41
CA ILE A 131 6.40 -9.19 -22.51
C ILE A 131 4.90 -9.30 -22.25
N LEU A 132 4.22 -8.18 -21.97
CA LEU A 132 2.78 -8.14 -21.72
C LEU A 132 1.97 -8.58 -22.93
N GLU A 133 2.41 -8.25 -24.15
CA GLU A 133 1.77 -8.71 -25.38
C GLU A 133 1.97 -10.22 -25.61
N GLU A 134 3.15 -10.76 -25.34
CA GLU A 134 3.36 -12.22 -25.41
C GLU A 134 2.53 -12.96 -24.34
N LEU A 135 2.47 -12.45 -23.10
CA LEU A 135 1.61 -13.02 -22.05
C LEU A 135 0.12 -12.95 -22.43
N ARG A 136 -0.32 -11.86 -23.08
CA ARG A 136 -1.68 -11.75 -23.62
C ARG A 136 -1.97 -12.81 -24.67
N ARG A 137 -1.01 -13.07 -25.57
CA ARG A 137 -1.13 -14.14 -26.57
C ARG A 137 -1.18 -15.52 -25.94
N CYS A 138 -0.30 -15.80 -24.97
CA CYS A 138 -0.33 -17.06 -24.21
C CYS A 138 -1.71 -17.29 -23.57
N LYS A 139 -2.29 -16.26 -22.94
CA LYS A 139 -3.65 -16.33 -22.38
C LYS A 139 -4.71 -16.61 -23.45
N ASP A 140 -4.68 -15.89 -24.57
CA ASP A 140 -5.66 -16.07 -25.65
C ASP A 140 -5.54 -17.48 -26.29
N ASP A 141 -4.33 -18.04 -26.33
CA ASP A 141 -4.06 -19.42 -26.78
C ASP A 141 -4.59 -20.47 -25.78
N GLU A 142 -4.42 -20.26 -24.47
CA GLU A 142 -4.97 -21.14 -23.43
C GLU A 142 -6.51 -21.24 -23.52
N GLN A 143 -7.19 -20.18 -23.94
CA GLN A 143 -8.64 -20.21 -24.18
C GLN A 143 -9.02 -21.06 -25.42
N GLN A 144 -8.07 -21.46 -26.26
CA GLN A 144 -8.32 -22.09 -27.56
C GLN A 144 -7.97 -23.59 -27.68
N ARG A 145 -7.17 -24.27 -26.79
CA ARG A 145 -6.99 -25.76 -26.85
C ARG A 145 -6.21 -26.45 -25.71
N SER A 146 -6.39 -27.78 -25.65
CA SER A 146 -6.25 -28.70 -24.51
C SER A 146 -4.98 -29.58 -24.38
N TRP A 147 -3.88 -29.37 -25.13
CA TRP A 147 -2.71 -30.28 -25.10
C TRP A 147 -1.31 -29.61 -24.98
N ALA A 148 -1.19 -28.28 -25.07
CA ALA A 148 0.10 -27.56 -25.15
C ALA A 148 0.69 -27.04 -23.81
N LEU A 149 -0.09 -27.09 -22.73
CA LEU A 149 0.17 -26.47 -21.41
C LEU A 149 1.41 -26.97 -20.62
N HIS A 150 2.17 -27.93 -21.15
CA HIS A 150 3.38 -28.44 -20.48
C HIS A 150 4.69 -27.98 -21.15
N GLU A 151 4.66 -27.58 -22.42
CA GLU A 151 5.89 -27.13 -23.13
C GLU A 151 6.13 -25.62 -23.01
N ASP A 152 5.11 -24.85 -22.63
CA ASP A 152 5.16 -23.38 -22.50
C ASP A 152 5.53 -22.90 -21.09
N LEU A 153 5.45 -23.76 -20.06
CA LEU A 153 5.69 -23.40 -18.67
C LEU A 153 7.05 -22.68 -18.46
N PRO A 154 8.19 -23.15 -18.98
CA PRO A 154 9.47 -22.45 -18.82
C PRO A 154 9.48 -21.06 -19.48
N THR A 155 8.85 -20.94 -20.66
CA THR A 155 8.77 -19.68 -21.41
C THR A 155 7.90 -18.66 -20.67
N ILE A 156 6.72 -19.06 -20.19
CA ILE A 156 5.82 -18.19 -19.42
C ILE A 156 6.49 -17.79 -18.10
N THR A 157 7.13 -18.75 -17.41
CA THR A 157 7.90 -18.47 -16.18
C THR A 157 8.98 -17.42 -16.45
N GLN A 158 9.73 -17.56 -17.54
CA GLN A 158 10.75 -16.60 -17.93
C GLN A 158 10.15 -15.21 -18.20
N HIS A 159 9.03 -15.12 -18.91
CA HIS A 159 8.35 -13.85 -19.19
C HIS A 159 7.83 -13.18 -17.92
N LEU A 160 7.18 -13.92 -17.02
CA LEU A 160 6.71 -13.39 -15.74
C LEU A 160 7.87 -12.92 -14.84
N GLN A 161 8.96 -13.69 -14.78
CA GLN A 161 10.15 -13.29 -14.01
C GLN A 161 10.79 -12.02 -14.58
N GLN A 162 10.97 -11.95 -15.92
CA GLN A 162 11.48 -10.75 -16.57
C GLN A 162 10.59 -9.54 -16.31
N LEU A 163 9.26 -9.71 -16.32
CA LEU A 163 8.34 -8.62 -15.99
C LEU A 163 8.52 -8.16 -14.54
N LEU A 164 8.63 -9.10 -13.60
CA LEU A 164 8.85 -8.78 -12.18
C LEU A 164 10.18 -8.05 -11.95
N ASP A 165 11.24 -8.47 -12.63
CA ASP A 165 12.55 -7.83 -12.57
C ASP A 165 12.49 -6.40 -13.13
N LEU A 166 11.75 -6.16 -14.22
CA LEU A 166 11.54 -4.81 -14.76
C LEU A 166 10.73 -3.92 -13.80
N MET A 167 9.75 -4.48 -13.08
CA MET A 167 8.97 -3.71 -12.11
C MET A 167 9.78 -3.36 -10.86
N SER A 168 10.68 -4.24 -10.43
CA SER A 168 11.46 -4.08 -9.20
C SER A 168 12.74 -3.28 -9.41
N GLU A 169 13.47 -3.55 -10.50
CA GLU A 169 14.80 -3.00 -10.76
C GLU A 169 14.81 -1.97 -11.91
N GLY A 170 13.70 -1.85 -12.64
CA GLY A 170 13.56 -0.96 -13.79
C GLY A 170 13.25 0.49 -13.48
N GLU A 171 13.06 1.26 -14.54
CA GLU A 171 12.56 2.62 -14.47
C GLU A 171 11.08 2.61 -14.11
N THR A 172 10.80 2.66 -12.80
CA THR A 172 9.47 2.47 -12.20
C THR A 172 8.40 3.36 -12.82
N ASP A 173 8.69 4.65 -13.07
CA ASP A 173 7.72 5.58 -13.64
C ASP A 173 7.33 5.22 -15.08
N ALA A 174 8.29 4.79 -15.90
CA ALA A 174 8.05 4.44 -17.29
C ALA A 174 7.30 3.11 -17.40
N VAL A 175 7.69 2.11 -16.59
CA VAL A 175 6.97 0.83 -16.50
C VAL A 175 5.55 1.04 -15.94
N ARG A 176 5.38 1.93 -14.94
CA ARG A 176 4.06 2.31 -14.40
C ARG A 176 3.16 2.86 -15.50
N ALA A 177 3.68 3.75 -16.35
CA ALA A 177 2.92 4.31 -17.46
C ALA A 177 2.38 3.22 -18.42
N VAL A 178 3.16 2.14 -18.63
CA VAL A 178 2.72 0.97 -19.40
C VAL A 178 1.52 0.28 -18.75
N PHE A 179 1.57 0.04 -17.44
CA PHE A 179 0.45 -0.61 -16.74
C PHE A 179 -0.83 0.23 -16.73
N CYS A 180 -0.74 1.56 -16.81
CA CYS A 180 -1.89 2.46 -16.88
C CYS A 180 -2.49 2.59 -18.29
N MET A 181 -1.89 1.99 -19.33
CA MET A 181 -2.37 2.13 -20.70
C MET A 181 -3.77 1.55 -20.91
N GLN A 182 -4.53 2.21 -21.79
CA GLN A 182 -5.85 1.76 -22.26
C GLN A 182 -6.75 1.34 -21.07
N ASP A 183 -6.84 2.21 -20.06
CA ASP A 183 -7.61 1.96 -18.83
C ASP A 183 -7.18 0.67 -18.10
N PHE A 184 -5.87 0.56 -17.86
CA PHE A 184 -5.25 -0.58 -17.17
C PHE A 184 -5.43 -1.93 -17.87
N ARG A 185 -5.57 -1.95 -19.20
CA ARG A 185 -5.72 -3.18 -19.99
C ARG A 185 -4.62 -4.23 -19.73
N PRO A 186 -3.32 -3.87 -19.61
CA PRO A 186 -2.29 -4.87 -19.32
C PRO A 186 -2.50 -5.54 -17.96
N LEU A 187 -2.85 -4.75 -16.94
CA LEU A 187 -3.12 -5.25 -15.60
C LEU A 187 -4.38 -6.12 -15.57
N LEU A 188 -5.43 -5.72 -16.28
CA LEU A 188 -6.64 -6.54 -16.47
C LEU A 188 -6.34 -7.89 -17.11
N THR A 189 -5.47 -7.90 -18.12
CA THR A 189 -5.08 -9.13 -18.83
C THR A 189 -4.39 -10.11 -17.88
N LEU A 190 -3.51 -9.61 -17.01
CA LEU A 190 -2.86 -10.43 -15.98
C LEU A 190 -3.84 -10.98 -14.95
N VAL A 191 -4.82 -10.18 -14.51
CA VAL A 191 -5.88 -10.64 -13.59
C VAL A 191 -6.72 -11.76 -14.24
N GLN A 192 -7.10 -11.58 -15.51
CA GLN A 192 -7.82 -12.60 -16.26
C GLN A 192 -6.97 -13.85 -16.52
N TYR A 193 -5.66 -13.69 -16.67
CA TYR A 193 -4.75 -14.82 -16.80
C TYR A 193 -4.66 -15.61 -15.48
N TYR A 194 -4.52 -14.92 -14.35
CA TYR A 194 -4.54 -15.53 -13.01
C TYR A 194 -5.84 -16.31 -12.73
N GLN A 195 -6.98 -15.85 -13.25
CA GLN A 195 -8.26 -16.58 -13.14
C GLN A 195 -8.26 -17.93 -13.84
N MET A 196 -7.59 -18.04 -14.99
CA MET A 196 -7.55 -19.27 -15.79
C MET A 196 -6.40 -20.19 -15.40
N GLU A 197 -5.33 -19.64 -14.82
CA GLU A 197 -4.11 -20.37 -14.51
C GLU A 197 -4.32 -21.33 -13.32
N THR A 198 -3.96 -22.60 -13.53
CA THR A 198 -4.10 -23.67 -12.55
C THR A 198 -2.77 -24.05 -11.88
N ARG A 199 -1.64 -23.72 -12.52
CA ARG A 199 -0.29 -24.08 -12.07
C ARG A 199 0.16 -23.14 -10.95
N THR A 200 0.41 -23.70 -9.77
CA THR A 200 0.76 -22.93 -8.55
C THR A 200 2.02 -22.07 -8.70
N SER A 201 3.02 -22.53 -9.46
CA SER A 201 4.27 -21.76 -9.68
C SER A 201 4.01 -20.46 -10.44
N LEU A 202 3.15 -20.48 -11.45
CA LEU A 202 2.79 -19.30 -12.23
C LEU A 202 1.83 -18.39 -11.45
N ARG A 203 0.85 -18.96 -10.73
CA ARG A 203 -0.01 -18.20 -9.80
C ARG A 203 0.83 -17.43 -8.78
N ARG A 204 1.88 -18.05 -8.22
CA ARG A 204 2.80 -17.38 -7.29
C ARG A 204 3.53 -16.21 -7.92
N LEU A 205 4.08 -16.38 -9.13
CA LEU A 205 4.73 -15.28 -9.85
C LEU A 205 3.75 -14.15 -10.17
N LEU A 206 2.52 -14.47 -10.57
CA LEU A 206 1.46 -13.47 -10.79
C LEU A 206 1.12 -12.71 -9.50
N LEU A 207 1.04 -13.39 -8.35
CA LEU A 207 0.84 -12.74 -7.05
C LEU A 207 1.99 -11.78 -6.72
N GLN A 208 3.24 -12.16 -7.00
CA GLN A 208 4.39 -11.26 -6.84
C GLN A 208 4.32 -10.05 -7.77
N ILE A 209 3.90 -10.26 -9.03
CA ILE A 209 3.66 -9.16 -9.99
C ILE A 209 2.55 -8.24 -9.51
N PHE A 210 1.45 -8.76 -8.95
CA PHE A 210 0.39 -7.91 -8.38
C PHE A 210 0.89 -7.13 -7.15
N GLY A 211 1.70 -7.75 -6.29
CA GLY A 211 2.35 -7.05 -5.18
C GLY A 211 3.28 -5.92 -5.66
N ALA A 212 4.10 -6.18 -6.68
CA ALA A 212 4.91 -5.17 -7.33
C ALA A 212 4.06 -4.08 -8.00
N ALA A 213 2.93 -4.43 -8.63
CA ALA A 213 2.02 -3.45 -9.20
C ALA A 213 1.44 -2.53 -8.12
N CYS A 214 1.09 -3.08 -6.95
CA CYS A 214 0.63 -2.31 -5.80
C CYS A 214 1.70 -1.35 -5.27
N SER A 215 2.99 -1.73 -5.27
CA SER A 215 4.07 -0.85 -4.81
C SER A 215 4.41 0.29 -5.78
N MET A 216 4.01 0.21 -7.05
CA MET A 216 4.29 1.25 -8.05
C MET A 216 3.35 2.46 -8.00
N SER A 217 2.06 2.27 -7.66
CA SER A 217 1.10 3.37 -7.60
C SER A 217 -0.20 3.02 -6.89
N ALA A 218 -0.75 3.99 -6.13
CA ALA A 218 -2.13 3.94 -5.66
C ALA A 218 -3.18 3.73 -6.76
N SER A 219 -2.92 4.19 -8.00
CA SER A 219 -3.86 3.99 -9.11
C SER A 219 -3.98 2.51 -9.48
N ASN A 220 -2.89 1.75 -9.38
CA ASN A 220 -2.90 0.31 -9.59
C ASN A 220 -3.68 -0.40 -8.49
N ILE A 221 -3.50 0.01 -7.22
CA ILE A 221 -4.26 -0.53 -6.08
C ILE A 221 -5.76 -0.32 -6.29
N MET A 222 -6.17 0.91 -6.62
CA MET A 222 -7.58 1.26 -6.89
C MET A 222 -8.16 0.45 -8.05
N PHE A 223 -7.39 0.25 -9.13
CA PHE A 223 -7.83 -0.60 -10.24
C PHE A 223 -7.99 -2.05 -9.80
N LEU A 224 -6.98 -2.62 -9.12
CA LEU A 224 -7.00 -4.01 -8.67
C LEU A 224 -8.12 -4.29 -7.68
N SER A 225 -8.41 -3.37 -6.75
CA SER A 225 -9.50 -3.50 -5.78
C SER A 225 -10.88 -3.46 -6.43
N SER A 226 -11.02 -2.77 -7.57
CA SER A 226 -12.25 -2.76 -8.38
C SER A 226 -12.36 -3.93 -9.38
N SER A 227 -11.28 -4.67 -9.60
CA SER A 227 -11.22 -5.80 -10.51
C SER A 227 -11.79 -7.08 -9.86
N VAL A 228 -11.83 -8.19 -10.58
CA VAL A 228 -12.24 -9.49 -10.01
C VAL A 228 -11.19 -10.11 -9.08
N LEU A 229 -9.98 -9.54 -8.99
CA LEU A 229 -8.88 -10.10 -8.21
C LEU A 229 -9.22 -10.34 -6.73
N PRO A 230 -9.81 -9.38 -5.97
CA PRO A 230 -10.12 -9.62 -4.55
C PRO A 230 -11.07 -10.80 -4.36
N PHE A 231 -12.01 -10.97 -5.29
CA PHE A 231 -12.95 -12.09 -5.28
C PHE A 231 -12.22 -13.43 -5.47
N GLU A 232 -11.28 -13.50 -6.40
CA GLU A 232 -10.49 -14.71 -6.65
C GLU A 232 -9.56 -15.08 -5.50
N LEU A 233 -8.88 -14.08 -4.91
CA LEU A 233 -8.00 -14.28 -3.76
C LEU A 233 -8.81 -14.77 -2.55
N ALA A 234 -9.97 -14.15 -2.27
CA ALA A 234 -10.84 -14.59 -1.19
C ALA A 234 -11.37 -16.02 -1.42
N ARG A 235 -11.66 -16.39 -2.68
CA ARG A 235 -12.06 -17.76 -3.05
C ARG A 235 -10.96 -18.78 -2.78
N GLU A 236 -9.73 -18.45 -3.12
CA GLU A 236 -8.58 -19.31 -2.86
C GLU A 236 -8.27 -19.45 -1.36
N LEU A 237 -8.44 -18.37 -0.58
CA LEU A 237 -8.30 -18.39 0.88
C LEU A 237 -9.36 -19.26 1.57
N LEU A 238 -10.57 -19.30 1.02
CA LEU A 238 -11.66 -20.16 1.52
C LEU A 238 -11.54 -21.63 1.09
N SER A 239 -10.65 -21.94 0.13
CA SER A 239 -10.45 -23.30 -0.36
C SER A 239 -9.65 -24.13 0.62
N SER A 240 -10.16 -25.30 0.99
CA SER A 240 -9.50 -26.24 1.91
C SER A 240 -8.29 -26.96 1.31
N GLU A 241 -8.10 -26.90 0.00
CA GLU A 241 -7.04 -27.64 -0.71
C GLU A 241 -5.74 -26.84 -0.90
N THR A 242 -5.74 -25.56 -0.48
CA THR A 242 -4.63 -24.63 -0.72
C THR A 242 -3.49 -24.82 0.30
N SER A 243 -2.24 -24.82 -0.17
CA SER A 243 -1.07 -24.89 0.72
C SER A 243 -0.89 -23.61 1.54
N VAL A 244 -0.31 -23.72 2.75
CA VAL A 244 -0.06 -22.56 3.64
C VAL A 244 0.74 -21.46 2.94
N GLU A 245 1.81 -21.81 2.22
CA GLU A 245 2.62 -20.84 1.46
C GLU A 245 1.77 -20.07 0.43
N SER A 246 0.84 -20.75 -0.26
CA SER A 246 -0.03 -20.10 -1.25
C SER A 246 -1.06 -19.19 -0.58
N LEU A 247 -1.60 -19.61 0.59
CA LEU A 247 -2.49 -18.80 1.41
C LEU A 247 -1.78 -17.51 1.89
N GLU A 248 -0.51 -17.60 2.27
CA GLU A 248 0.26 -16.42 2.68
C GLU A 248 0.41 -15.40 1.55
N TYR A 249 0.76 -15.84 0.33
CA TYR A 249 0.80 -14.93 -0.83
C TYR A 249 -0.58 -14.34 -1.14
N CYS A 250 -1.64 -15.14 -1.09
CA CYS A 250 -3.00 -14.64 -1.33
C CYS A 250 -3.41 -13.61 -0.28
N ALA A 251 -3.15 -13.88 1.00
CA ALA A 251 -3.49 -12.99 2.09
C ALA A 251 -2.68 -11.69 2.05
N LEU A 252 -1.39 -11.78 1.74
CA LEU A 252 -0.52 -10.62 1.57
C LEU A 252 -1.00 -9.72 0.43
N VAL A 253 -1.22 -10.26 -0.77
CA VAL A 253 -1.66 -9.47 -1.92
C VAL A 253 -3.06 -8.90 -1.70
N LEU A 254 -3.98 -9.68 -1.10
CA LEU A 254 -5.31 -9.15 -0.76
C LEU A 254 -5.22 -8.01 0.27
N GLY A 255 -4.32 -8.10 1.25
CA GLY A 255 -4.05 -7.01 2.19
C GLY A 255 -3.51 -5.76 1.49
N MET A 256 -2.55 -5.92 0.57
CA MET A 256 -2.02 -4.83 -0.25
C MET A 256 -3.11 -4.15 -1.08
N VAL A 257 -3.99 -4.93 -1.73
CA VAL A 257 -5.08 -4.42 -2.57
C VAL A 257 -6.15 -3.70 -1.75
N LEU A 258 -6.41 -4.12 -0.50
CA LEU A 258 -7.41 -3.52 0.37
C LEU A 258 -6.85 -2.43 1.31
N SER A 259 -5.54 -2.19 1.29
CA SER A 259 -4.82 -1.26 2.19
C SER A 259 -5.40 0.16 2.22
N ARG A 260 -5.90 0.65 1.08
CA ARG A 260 -6.41 2.03 0.92
C ARG A 260 -7.87 2.24 1.34
N ALA A 261 -8.59 1.16 1.66
CA ALA A 261 -10.03 1.21 1.95
C ALA A 261 -10.88 1.87 0.83
N ASP A 262 -10.44 1.77 -0.42
CA ASP A 262 -11.19 2.25 -1.59
C ASP A 262 -12.51 1.46 -1.75
N PRO A 263 -13.59 2.08 -2.28
CA PRO A 263 -14.90 1.44 -2.38
C PRO A 263 -14.87 0.24 -3.32
N LEU A 264 -15.39 -0.89 -2.85
CA LEU A 264 -15.40 -2.15 -3.57
C LEU A 264 -16.70 -2.35 -4.38
N PRO A 265 -16.64 -3.02 -5.54
CA PRO A 265 -17.83 -3.51 -6.23
C PRO A 265 -18.71 -4.38 -5.32
N TYR A 266 -20.03 -4.19 -5.39
CA TYR A 266 -20.99 -4.97 -4.57
C TYR A 266 -20.89 -6.49 -4.74
N THR A 267 -20.41 -6.96 -5.90
CA THR A 267 -20.23 -8.38 -6.18
C THR A 267 -19.17 -9.02 -5.28
N HIS A 268 -18.19 -8.25 -4.77
CA HIS A 268 -17.18 -8.76 -3.84
C HIS A 268 -17.77 -9.14 -2.49
N TYR A 269 -18.87 -8.50 -2.09
CA TYR A 269 -19.54 -8.79 -0.82
C TYR A 269 -20.23 -10.16 -0.78
N ASN A 270 -20.41 -10.80 -1.94
CA ASN A 270 -20.88 -12.17 -1.98
C ASN A 270 -19.86 -13.15 -1.38
N ILE A 271 -18.56 -12.84 -1.47
CA ILE A 271 -17.49 -13.70 -0.95
C ILE A 271 -16.81 -13.12 0.30
N LEU A 272 -16.62 -11.80 0.33
CA LEU A 272 -16.14 -11.04 1.49
C LEU A 272 -17.28 -10.86 2.49
N ASN A 273 -17.78 -11.97 3.02
CA ASN A 273 -18.96 -12.05 3.88
C ASN A 273 -18.61 -12.61 5.28
N SER A 274 -19.63 -13.01 6.04
CA SER A 274 -19.44 -13.54 7.39
C SER A 274 -18.55 -14.78 7.43
N THR A 275 -18.65 -15.66 6.44
CA THR A 275 -17.82 -16.87 6.34
C THR A 275 -16.34 -16.51 6.18
N PHE A 276 -16.04 -15.49 5.38
CA PHE A 276 -14.67 -15.01 5.21
C PHE A 276 -14.10 -14.42 6.50
N VAL A 277 -14.85 -13.54 7.17
CA VAL A 277 -14.39 -12.96 8.45
C VAL A 277 -14.26 -14.04 9.54
N SER A 278 -15.16 -15.04 9.57
CA SER A 278 -15.04 -16.19 10.47
C SER A 278 -13.80 -17.03 10.18
N LEU A 279 -13.40 -17.22 8.91
CA LEU A 279 -12.15 -17.87 8.55
C LEU A 279 -10.96 -17.10 9.15
N LEU A 280 -10.89 -15.77 8.94
CA LEU A 280 -9.79 -14.94 9.43
C LEU A 280 -9.67 -15.03 10.96
N LEU A 281 -10.78 -14.82 11.68
CA LEU A 281 -10.81 -14.88 13.14
C LEU A 281 -10.44 -16.26 13.68
N THR A 282 -10.81 -17.33 12.98
CA THR A 282 -10.45 -18.69 13.37
C THR A 282 -8.97 -18.95 13.15
N GLY A 283 -8.41 -18.54 12.00
CA GLY A 283 -6.97 -18.66 11.76
C GLY A 283 -6.11 -17.81 12.69
N ILE A 284 -6.62 -16.66 13.17
CA ILE A 284 -5.94 -15.84 14.20
C ILE A 284 -5.92 -16.54 15.57
N GLU A 285 -6.93 -17.32 15.91
CA GLU A 285 -6.99 -17.99 17.22
C GLU A 285 -6.33 -19.37 17.22
N GLU A 286 -6.33 -20.09 16.09
CA GLU A 286 -5.88 -21.49 16.01
C GLU A 286 -4.42 -21.65 15.55
N TYR A 287 -3.69 -20.55 15.29
CA TYR A 287 -2.33 -20.63 14.71
C TYR A 287 -1.33 -21.39 15.59
N SER A 288 -1.49 -21.36 16.92
CA SER A 288 -0.59 -22.06 17.83
C SER A 288 -0.72 -23.59 17.76
N VAL A 289 -1.83 -24.09 17.21
CA VAL A 289 -2.13 -25.52 17.06
C VAL A 289 -1.53 -26.07 15.76
N MET A 290 -1.39 -25.24 14.72
CA MET A 290 -0.92 -25.64 13.40
C MET A 290 0.51 -25.14 13.14
N ALA A 291 1.45 -26.07 12.92
CA ALA A 291 2.84 -25.71 12.63
C ALA A 291 2.96 -24.78 11.40
N ASN A 292 3.84 -23.77 11.49
CA ASN A 292 4.14 -22.80 10.42
C ASN A 292 2.97 -21.90 9.99
N THR A 293 2.01 -21.60 10.88
CA THR A 293 0.88 -20.71 10.56
C THR A 293 0.94 -19.34 11.24
N GLU A 294 2.01 -19.05 12.00
CA GLU A 294 2.17 -17.77 12.70
C GLU A 294 2.12 -16.57 11.75
N ASN A 295 2.88 -16.62 10.65
CA ASN A 295 2.91 -15.56 9.66
C ASN A 295 1.55 -15.42 8.95
N LEU A 296 0.89 -16.53 8.63
CA LEU A 296 -0.47 -16.50 8.09
C LEU A 296 -1.47 -15.84 9.04
N ALA A 297 -1.36 -16.07 10.36
CA ALA A 297 -2.21 -15.41 11.36
C ALA A 297 -1.96 -13.89 11.41
N HIS A 298 -0.71 -13.44 11.26
CA HIS A 298 -0.38 -12.03 11.10
C HIS A 298 -1.01 -11.41 9.85
N LEU A 299 -0.99 -12.13 8.73
CA LEU A 299 -1.65 -11.69 7.49
C LEU A 299 -3.17 -11.68 7.63
N TYR A 300 -3.77 -12.65 8.33
CA TYR A 300 -5.21 -12.64 8.63
C TYR A 300 -5.61 -11.48 9.53
N MET A 301 -4.77 -11.12 10.51
CA MET A 301 -4.97 -9.90 11.30
C MET A 301 -4.96 -8.65 10.42
N THR A 302 -4.03 -8.58 9.48
CA THR A 302 -3.93 -7.48 8.51
C THR A 302 -5.18 -7.42 7.62
N LEU A 303 -5.66 -8.56 7.11
CA LEU A 303 -6.90 -8.63 6.34
C LEU A 303 -8.14 -8.23 7.14
N LEU A 304 -8.21 -8.62 8.41
CA LEU A 304 -9.32 -8.27 9.30
C LEU A 304 -9.37 -6.75 9.52
N LEU A 305 -8.21 -6.12 9.73
CA LEU A 305 -8.06 -4.67 9.81
C LEU A 305 -8.49 -3.99 8.50
N ALA A 306 -8.06 -4.51 7.35
CA ALA A 306 -8.43 -3.97 6.04
C ALA A 306 -9.94 -4.06 5.80
N PHE A 307 -10.53 -5.18 6.18
CA PHE A 307 -11.97 -5.40 6.07
C PHE A 307 -12.76 -4.47 6.99
N ASN A 308 -12.26 -4.21 8.21
CA ASN A 308 -12.91 -3.29 9.14
C ASN A 308 -12.83 -1.83 8.67
N LEU A 309 -11.72 -1.43 8.04
CA LEU A 309 -11.54 -0.09 7.47
C LEU A 309 -12.53 0.22 6.35
N GLN A 310 -12.96 -0.79 5.59
CA GLN A 310 -14.02 -0.65 4.60
C GLN A 310 -15.28 -0.18 5.32
N ASP A 311 -15.64 1.11 5.22
CA ASP A 311 -16.76 1.71 5.96
C ASP A 311 -18.11 1.24 5.37
N TRP A 312 -18.47 -0.02 5.64
CA TRP A 312 -19.66 -0.73 5.12
C TRP A 312 -20.93 0.11 5.31
N SER A 313 -21.04 0.79 6.45
CA SER A 313 -22.19 1.63 6.83
C SER A 313 -22.38 2.87 5.95
N ARG A 314 -21.31 3.45 5.37
CA ARG A 314 -21.45 4.59 4.44
C ARG A 314 -21.92 4.16 3.05
N GLN A 315 -21.54 2.97 2.58
CA GLN A 315 -21.80 2.54 1.20
C GLN A 315 -23.25 2.06 0.96
N TYR A 316 -23.92 1.52 1.99
CA TYR A 316 -25.35 1.20 1.93
C TYR A 316 -26.25 2.44 1.95
N GLY A 317 -25.83 3.52 2.62
CA GLY A 317 -26.60 4.76 2.75
C GLY A 317 -26.71 5.57 1.44
N THR A 318 -25.70 5.51 0.58
CA THR A 318 -25.67 6.28 -0.68
C THR A 318 -26.63 5.72 -1.75
N GLN A 319 -27.00 4.43 -1.70
CA GLN A 319 -27.85 3.82 -2.73
C GLN A 319 -29.34 3.76 -2.44
N GLN A 320 -29.81 3.84 -1.17
CA GLN A 320 -31.26 4.02 -0.95
C GLN A 320 -31.77 5.30 -1.64
N ASN A 321 -30.94 6.34 -1.74
CA ASN A 321 -31.28 7.56 -2.47
C ASN A 321 -31.16 7.44 -4.00
N GLN A 322 -30.43 6.46 -4.55
CA GLN A 322 -30.32 6.25 -6.00
C GLN A 322 -31.37 5.28 -6.55
N GLN A 323 -31.74 4.23 -5.79
CA GLN A 323 -32.81 3.31 -6.18
C GLN A 323 -34.21 3.89 -5.92
N ASN A 324 -34.41 4.71 -4.88
CA ASN A 324 -35.71 5.35 -4.62
C ASN A 324 -35.98 6.60 -5.49
N GLY A 325 -34.99 7.09 -6.24
CA GLY A 325 -35.15 8.24 -7.16
C GLY A 325 -35.86 7.90 -8.48
N VAL A 326 -36.13 6.62 -8.76
CA VAL A 326 -36.68 6.16 -10.05
C VAL A 326 -38.14 5.72 -9.96
N ILE A 327 -38.73 5.62 -8.76
CA ILE A 327 -40.14 5.22 -8.58
C ILE A 327 -40.93 6.28 -7.81
N GLN A 328 -41.04 7.48 -8.37
CA GLN A 328 -42.17 8.35 -8.09
C GLN A 328 -42.68 8.98 -9.38
N SER A 329 -43.46 8.19 -10.14
CA SER A 329 -44.55 8.76 -10.91
C SER A 329 -45.73 7.78 -10.92
N GLN A 330 -46.91 8.31 -10.62
CA GLN A 330 -48.25 7.78 -10.89
C GLN A 330 -48.92 6.87 -9.83
N HIS A 331 -49.72 7.52 -8.98
CA HIS A 331 -51.17 7.39 -8.81
C HIS A 331 -51.66 7.27 -7.34
N PRO A 332 -52.69 8.05 -6.94
CA PRO A 332 -53.28 8.02 -5.60
C PRO A 332 -54.53 7.11 -5.54
N ASP A 333 -54.74 6.41 -4.43
CA ASP A 333 -55.99 6.42 -3.64
C ASP A 333 -56.17 5.21 -2.67
N LYS A 334 -56.66 5.56 -1.46
CA LYS A 334 -57.66 4.86 -0.60
C LYS A 334 -57.29 3.68 0.34
N SER A 335 -57.20 4.06 1.63
CA SER A 335 -58.00 3.60 2.80
C SER A 335 -58.29 2.11 3.08
N SER A 336 -57.89 1.62 4.26
CA SER A 336 -58.73 1.32 5.45
C SER A 336 -58.27 0.10 6.28
N ASN A 337 -58.18 0.28 7.62
CA ASN A 337 -58.66 -0.57 8.75
C ASN A 337 -58.32 -2.09 8.80
N THR A 338 -58.06 -2.81 9.90
CA THR A 338 -57.90 -2.68 11.37
C THR A 338 -57.44 -4.09 11.86
N GLU A 339 -56.62 -4.24 12.91
CA GLU A 339 -56.77 -5.13 14.12
C GLU A 339 -55.45 -5.92 14.33
N ALA A 340 -54.66 -5.73 15.38
CA ALA A 340 -54.77 -6.06 16.81
C ALA A 340 -54.13 -7.43 17.22
N SER A 341 -53.08 -7.31 18.05
CA SER A 341 -52.64 -8.23 19.14
C SER A 341 -51.85 -9.50 18.79
N THR A 342 -50.57 -9.59 19.19
CA THR A 342 -50.14 -10.27 20.44
C THR A 342 -48.63 -10.07 20.72
N ASP A 343 -48.33 -9.70 21.97
CA ASP A 343 -47.00 -9.58 22.57
C ASP A 343 -46.34 -10.96 22.80
N ILE A 344 -45.05 -11.08 22.46
CA ILE A 344 -44.07 -11.91 23.20
C ILE A 344 -42.72 -11.15 23.22
N SER A 345 -42.24 -10.91 24.42
CA SER A 345 -41.07 -10.10 24.78
C SER A 345 -39.73 -10.71 24.35
N SER A 346 -38.92 -9.92 23.65
CA SER A 346 -37.46 -10.07 23.58
C SER A 346 -36.85 -8.68 23.65
N GLU A 347 -36.14 -8.36 24.73
CA GLU A 347 -35.41 -7.10 24.89
C GLU A 347 -34.40 -6.96 23.76
N SER A 348 -34.74 -6.09 22.83
CA SER A 348 -33.94 -5.70 21.68
C SER A 348 -33.46 -4.27 21.92
N CYS A 349 -32.17 -4.05 21.65
CA CYS A 349 -31.52 -2.75 21.70
C CYS A 349 -32.37 -1.71 20.95
N LYS A 350 -32.91 -0.72 21.64
CA LYS A 350 -33.50 0.46 20.99
C LYS A 350 -32.38 1.42 20.60
N PRO A 351 -32.18 1.74 19.31
CA PRO A 351 -31.29 2.82 18.93
C PRO A 351 -32.08 4.13 19.02
N ASN A 352 -31.61 5.05 19.86
CA ASN A 352 -32.11 6.42 19.85
C ASN A 352 -31.26 7.24 18.86
N SER A 353 -31.95 7.97 17.98
CA SER A 353 -31.45 8.92 16.97
C SER A 353 -30.79 8.36 15.68
N GLY A 354 -31.59 8.28 14.61
CA GLY A 354 -31.29 8.99 13.37
C GLY A 354 -30.29 8.41 12.35
N ARG A 355 -29.77 7.19 12.47
CA ARG A 355 -28.99 6.57 11.38
C ARG A 355 -29.17 5.05 11.38
N SER A 356 -29.80 4.51 10.33
CA SER A 356 -29.85 3.06 10.07
C SER A 356 -28.45 2.57 9.69
N GLN A 357 -27.57 2.39 10.67
CA GLN A 357 -26.24 1.82 10.45
C GLN A 357 -26.40 0.31 10.35
N THR A 358 -26.03 -0.26 9.20
CA THR A 358 -25.79 -1.70 9.10
C THR A 358 -24.74 -2.07 10.17
N PRO A 359 -24.95 -3.11 10.97
CA PRO A 359 -23.99 -3.49 12.00
C PRO A 359 -22.65 -3.83 11.35
N ASN A 360 -21.55 -3.36 11.94
CA ASN A 360 -20.20 -3.74 11.52
C ASN A 360 -20.05 -5.27 11.70
N LEU A 361 -19.85 -5.99 10.61
CA LEU A 361 -19.81 -7.44 10.58
C LEU A 361 -18.65 -8.02 11.41
N VAL A 362 -17.51 -7.33 11.45
CA VAL A 362 -16.36 -7.73 12.27
C VAL A 362 -16.74 -7.70 13.75
N ILE A 363 -17.36 -6.61 14.19
CA ILE A 363 -17.82 -6.43 15.57
C ILE A 363 -18.91 -7.45 15.92
N GLN A 364 -19.85 -7.71 15.01
CA GLN A 364 -20.90 -8.71 15.23
C GLN A 364 -20.31 -10.12 15.42
N LEU A 365 -19.34 -10.51 14.59
CA LEU A 365 -18.73 -11.83 14.68
C LEU A 365 -17.81 -11.97 15.89
N LEU A 366 -17.06 -10.92 16.24
CA LEU A 366 -16.27 -10.89 17.47
C LEU A 366 -17.15 -11.03 18.71
N ALA A 367 -18.30 -10.36 18.76
CA ALA A 367 -19.26 -10.46 19.86
C ALA A 367 -19.84 -11.87 20.05
N ALA A 368 -19.87 -12.67 18.98
CA ALA A 368 -20.43 -14.02 19.00
C ALA A 368 -19.39 -15.13 19.30
N ARG A 369 -18.10 -14.79 19.41
CA ARG A 369 -17.03 -15.78 19.61
C ARG A 369 -16.80 -16.11 21.08
N GLU A 370 -16.46 -17.36 21.34
CA GLU A 370 -16.14 -17.85 22.69
C GLU A 370 -14.70 -17.52 23.12
N SER A 371 -13.74 -17.51 22.18
CA SER A 371 -12.34 -17.14 22.41
C SER A 371 -11.86 -16.11 21.39
N THR A 372 -11.18 -15.09 21.92
CA THR A 372 -10.52 -14.01 21.18
C THR A 372 -9.16 -13.67 21.81
N THR A 373 -8.49 -14.65 22.41
CA THR A 373 -7.31 -14.41 23.27
C THR A 373 -6.14 -13.88 22.44
N TYR A 374 -5.83 -14.55 21.33
CA TYR A 374 -4.73 -14.15 20.46
C TYR A 374 -5.04 -12.89 19.69
N PHE A 375 -6.28 -12.74 19.23
CA PHE A 375 -6.77 -11.49 18.63
C PHE A 375 -6.59 -10.31 19.59
N ALA A 376 -7.06 -10.43 20.83
CA ALA A 376 -6.97 -9.40 21.87
C ALA A 376 -5.52 -9.01 22.17
N GLU A 377 -4.63 -10.00 22.33
CA GLU A 377 -3.21 -9.76 22.56
C GLU A 377 -2.56 -9.02 21.38
N LYS A 378 -2.81 -9.47 20.14
CA LYS A 378 -2.23 -8.87 18.94
C LYS A 378 -2.75 -7.46 18.68
N ILE A 379 -4.06 -7.21 18.82
CA ILE A 379 -4.60 -5.86 18.58
C ILE A 379 -4.08 -4.87 19.61
N LEU A 380 -3.95 -5.27 20.88
CA LEU A 380 -3.38 -4.42 21.93
C LEU A 380 -1.89 -4.16 21.70
N LEU A 381 -1.14 -5.16 21.22
CA LEU A 381 0.27 -5.01 20.86
C LEU A 381 0.45 -4.00 19.72
N LEU A 382 -0.34 -4.11 18.65
CA LEU A 382 -0.30 -3.17 17.53
C LEU A 382 -0.68 -1.75 17.98
N PHE A 383 -1.73 -1.63 18.80
CA PHE A 383 -2.17 -0.35 19.35
C PHE A 383 -1.09 0.31 20.23
N ASN A 384 -0.38 -0.46 21.05
CA ASN A 384 0.71 0.05 21.87
C ASN A 384 1.91 0.54 21.04
N ARG A 385 2.20 -0.14 19.92
CA ARG A 385 3.30 0.20 19.01
C ARG A 385 3.00 1.35 18.06
N GLU A 386 1.73 1.75 17.95
CA GLU A 386 1.26 2.65 16.89
C GLU A 386 1.62 2.15 15.48
N GLU A 387 1.64 0.83 15.33
CA GLU A 387 1.98 0.19 14.07
C GLU A 387 0.69 -0.10 13.31
N ASP A 388 0.58 0.41 12.07
CA ASP A 388 -0.49 0.05 11.15
C ASP A 388 0.00 -0.99 10.13
N PRO A 389 -0.45 -2.25 10.21
CA PRO A 389 -0.08 -3.29 9.24
C PRO A 389 -0.49 -2.96 7.79
N LEU A 390 -1.40 -2.01 7.58
CA LEU A 390 -1.85 -1.60 6.24
C LEU A 390 -1.09 -0.42 5.66
N GLU A 391 -0.23 0.25 6.44
CA GLU A 391 0.67 1.28 5.92
C GLU A 391 1.87 0.62 5.19
N MET A 392 1.57 -0.12 4.12
CA MET A 392 2.54 -0.90 3.36
C MET A 392 3.26 -0.08 2.28
N PHE A 393 2.68 1.06 1.88
CA PHE A 393 3.14 1.85 0.73
C PHE A 393 3.11 3.36 1.00
N GLU A 394 4.09 4.07 0.45
CA GLU A 394 4.19 5.53 0.52
C GLU A 394 3.55 6.22 -0.70
N HIS A 395 2.28 5.89 -0.99
CA HIS A 395 1.57 6.48 -2.14
C HIS A 395 0.89 7.81 -1.85
N GLU A 396 0.70 8.11 -0.58
CA GLU A 396 -0.08 9.25 -0.14
C GLU A 396 0.79 10.46 0.01
N THR A 397 0.26 11.60 -0.41
CA THR A 397 0.93 12.89 -0.21
C THR A 397 0.95 13.25 1.29
N GLU A 398 1.95 14.04 1.69
CA GLU A 398 2.04 14.56 3.06
C GLU A 398 0.75 15.31 3.44
N GLU A 399 0.16 16.06 2.51
CA GLU A 399 -1.14 16.72 2.66
C GLU A 399 -2.30 15.74 2.94
N GLN A 400 -2.32 14.56 2.32
CA GLN A 400 -3.35 13.54 2.58
C GLN A 400 -3.21 12.91 3.96
N ARG A 401 -1.97 12.72 4.43
CA ARG A 401 -1.67 12.22 5.78
C ARG A 401 -2.05 13.26 6.84
N GLU A 402 -1.68 14.52 6.64
CA GLU A 402 -1.99 15.61 7.57
C GLU A 402 -3.48 15.97 7.62
N SER A 403 -4.18 15.92 6.48
CA SER A 403 -5.63 16.19 6.43
C SER A 403 -6.49 15.10 7.10
N GLY A 404 -5.89 14.00 7.54
CA GLY A 404 -6.62 12.88 8.15
C GLY A 404 -7.46 12.09 7.15
N SER A 405 -7.16 12.20 5.85
CA SER A 405 -7.82 11.41 4.81
C SER A 405 -7.49 9.92 4.93
N VAL A 406 -6.34 9.61 5.52
CA VAL A 406 -5.82 8.26 5.75
C VAL A 406 -6.26 7.81 7.13
N ARG A 407 -7.01 6.71 7.21
CA ARG A 407 -7.50 6.17 8.48
C ARG A 407 -6.55 5.10 8.98
N HIS A 408 -6.13 5.24 10.24
CA HIS A 408 -5.35 4.21 10.90
C HIS A 408 -6.27 3.03 11.26
N SER A 409 -5.97 1.86 10.69
CA SER A 409 -6.77 0.64 10.75
C SER A 409 -6.97 0.10 12.17
N VAL A 410 -5.90 0.11 12.95
CA VAL A 410 -5.89 -0.35 14.35
C VAL A 410 -6.69 0.60 15.23
N LEU A 411 -6.50 1.92 15.07
CA LEU A 411 -7.27 2.91 15.82
C LEU A 411 -8.77 2.80 15.49
N GLN A 412 -9.12 2.67 14.20
CA GLN A 412 -10.50 2.49 13.76
C GLN A 412 -11.13 1.22 14.35
N LEU A 413 -10.42 0.08 14.32
CA LEU A 413 -10.92 -1.16 14.91
C LEU A 413 -11.08 -1.03 16.43
N MET A 414 -10.17 -0.32 17.12
CA MET A 414 -10.29 -0.08 18.57
C MET A 414 -11.48 0.83 18.91
N GLU A 415 -11.75 1.86 18.12
CA GLU A 415 -12.98 2.66 18.23
C GLU A 415 -14.23 1.77 18.06
N ASP A 416 -14.22 0.89 17.06
CA ASP A 416 -15.34 0.00 16.76
C ASP A 416 -15.54 -1.09 17.83
N LEU A 417 -14.46 -1.63 18.40
CA LEU A 417 -14.51 -2.59 19.52
C LEU A 417 -15.19 -1.97 20.74
N TYR A 418 -14.89 -0.70 21.03
CA TYR A 418 -15.49 0.06 22.11
C TYR A 418 -16.77 0.81 21.71
N SER A 419 -17.43 0.41 20.61
CA SER A 419 -18.76 0.91 20.23
C SER A 419 -19.91 0.06 20.78
N CYS A 420 -19.62 -1.14 21.28
CA CYS A 420 -20.60 -2.10 21.80
C CYS A 420 -20.10 -2.71 23.12
N PRO A 421 -20.96 -2.85 24.15
CA PRO A 421 -20.56 -3.39 25.44
C PRO A 421 -20.09 -4.85 25.39
N VAL A 422 -20.57 -5.66 24.43
CA VAL A 422 -20.14 -7.05 24.30
C VAL A 422 -18.68 -7.12 23.85
N THR A 423 -18.30 -6.34 22.83
CA THR A 423 -16.93 -6.33 22.31
C THR A 423 -15.96 -5.53 23.17
N ALA A 424 -16.44 -4.52 23.90
CA ALA A 424 -15.62 -3.79 24.88
C ALA A 424 -15.10 -4.70 26.01
N ASN A 425 -15.80 -5.81 26.28
CA ASN A 425 -15.42 -6.77 27.31
C ASN A 425 -14.45 -7.87 26.83
N LEU A 426 -13.98 -7.83 25.58
CA LEU A 426 -13.03 -8.81 25.04
C LEU A 426 -11.64 -8.71 25.69
N LEU A 427 -11.22 -7.49 26.05
CA LEU A 427 -9.98 -7.27 26.79
C LEU A 427 -10.20 -7.56 28.28
N TYR A 428 -9.32 -8.32 28.93
CA TYR A 428 -9.40 -8.53 30.38
C TYR A 428 -9.18 -7.21 31.15
N THR A 429 -9.61 -7.15 32.42
CA THR A 429 -9.48 -5.93 33.24
C THR A 429 -8.05 -5.40 33.33
N ASN A 430 -7.04 -6.26 33.31
CA ASN A 430 -5.64 -5.82 33.31
C ASN A 430 -5.24 -5.23 31.94
N ASP A 431 -5.68 -5.84 30.84
CA ASP A 431 -5.41 -5.37 29.49
C ASP A 431 -6.11 -4.02 29.23
N GLU A 432 -7.31 -3.83 29.76
CA GLU A 432 -8.03 -2.55 29.71
C GLU A 432 -7.32 -1.44 30.50
N ARG A 433 -6.67 -1.78 31.64
CA ARG A 433 -5.81 -0.82 32.36
C ARG A 433 -4.58 -0.43 31.54
N VAL A 434 -3.93 -1.40 30.90
CA VAL A 434 -2.80 -1.15 29.98
C VAL A 434 -3.27 -0.28 28.82
N LEU A 435 -4.45 -0.55 28.25
CA LEU A 435 -5.06 0.28 27.22
C LEU A 435 -5.25 1.72 27.70
N CYS A 436 -5.78 1.92 28.91
CA CYS A 436 -5.92 3.25 29.50
C CYS A 436 -4.57 3.97 29.65
N ASP A 437 -3.53 3.26 30.08
CA ASP A 437 -2.18 3.83 30.19
C ASP A 437 -1.62 4.26 28.83
N ILE A 438 -1.85 3.46 27.78
CA ILE A 438 -1.47 3.80 26.40
C ILE A 438 -2.24 5.03 25.94
N ILE A 439 -3.58 5.01 26.04
CA ILE A 439 -4.44 6.11 25.61
C ILE A 439 -4.02 7.42 26.30
N LEU A 440 -3.83 7.41 27.62
CA LEU A 440 -3.45 8.62 28.36
C LEU A 440 -2.10 9.16 27.91
N ARG A 441 -1.09 8.29 27.74
CA ARG A 441 0.22 8.68 27.20
C ARG A 441 0.07 9.35 25.83
N GLN A 442 -0.71 8.75 24.93
CA GLN A 442 -0.91 9.29 23.60
C GLN A 442 -1.67 10.62 23.61
N LEU A 443 -2.70 10.75 24.44
CA LEU A 443 -3.45 12.00 24.56
C LEU A 443 -2.64 13.15 25.16
N THR A 444 -1.63 12.86 25.98
CA THR A 444 -0.71 13.87 26.52
C THR A 444 0.42 14.25 25.56
N ASP A 445 0.87 13.31 24.74
CA ASP A 445 1.99 13.50 23.82
C ASP A 445 1.56 14.13 22.49
N LEU A 446 0.33 13.83 22.01
CA LEU A 446 -0.18 14.30 20.73
C LEU A 446 -0.71 15.74 20.77
N SER A 447 -0.47 16.47 19.69
CA SER A 447 -0.94 17.84 19.52
C SER A 447 -2.44 17.91 19.14
N PRO A 448 -3.14 19.04 19.41
CA PRO A 448 -4.55 19.22 19.01
C PRO A 448 -4.83 19.12 17.51
N GLN A 449 -3.82 19.32 16.66
CA GLN A 449 -3.96 19.29 15.21
C GLN A 449 -3.84 17.87 14.62
N GLU A 450 -3.45 16.87 15.41
CA GLU A 450 -3.27 15.52 14.91
C GLU A 450 -4.59 14.73 14.88
N GLN A 451 -4.94 14.21 13.69
CA GLN A 451 -6.13 13.39 13.51
C GLN A 451 -6.15 12.14 14.44
N ARG A 452 -4.98 11.58 14.74
CA ARG A 452 -4.82 10.43 15.66
C ARG A 452 -5.36 10.74 17.07
N ARG A 453 -5.20 11.98 17.55
CA ARG A 453 -5.69 12.39 18.87
C ARG A 453 -7.21 12.27 18.95
N VAL A 454 -7.92 12.60 17.87
CA VAL A 454 -9.38 12.43 17.77
C VAL A 454 -9.78 10.97 17.95
N SER A 455 -9.02 10.04 17.37
CA SER A 455 -9.27 8.61 17.50
C SER A 455 -9.02 8.09 18.91
N TYR A 456 -7.90 8.47 19.53
CA TYR A 456 -7.63 8.13 20.93
C TYR A 456 -8.72 8.66 21.88
N LEU A 457 -9.24 9.87 21.64
CA LEU A 457 -10.36 10.42 22.41
C LEU A 457 -11.66 9.64 22.22
N ARG A 458 -11.97 9.18 20.99
CA ARG A 458 -13.14 8.33 20.75
C ARG A 458 -13.02 6.99 21.46
N THR A 459 -11.86 6.35 21.36
CA THR A 459 -11.58 5.11 22.08
C THR A 459 -11.66 5.32 23.59
N SER A 460 -11.12 6.43 24.12
CA SER A 460 -11.17 6.74 25.55
C SER A 460 -12.61 6.95 26.05
N ILE A 461 -13.44 7.65 25.28
CA ILE A 461 -14.88 7.77 25.55
C ILE A 461 -15.53 6.38 25.56
N GLY A 462 -15.25 5.56 24.55
CA GLY A 462 -15.81 4.22 24.43
C GLY A 462 -15.42 3.31 25.62
N VAL A 463 -14.17 3.38 26.08
CA VAL A 463 -13.69 2.67 27.29
C VAL A 463 -14.48 3.07 28.53
N VAL A 464 -14.76 4.36 28.72
CA VAL A 464 -15.53 4.85 29.88
C VAL A 464 -17.01 4.47 29.78
N VAL A 465 -17.61 4.56 28.58
CA VAL A 465 -19.05 4.38 28.38
C VAL A 465 -19.45 2.91 28.28
N TYR A 466 -18.67 2.10 27.58
CA TYR A 466 -19.02 0.70 27.24
C TYR A 466 -18.09 -0.34 27.88
N GLY A 467 -16.90 0.05 28.33
CA GLY A 467 -15.93 -0.83 29.01
C GLY A 467 -16.20 -1.01 30.50
N ARG A 468 -15.23 -1.60 31.22
CA ARG A 468 -15.32 -1.83 32.68
C ARG A 468 -14.59 -0.77 33.50
N TRP A 469 -14.22 0.33 32.86
CA TRP A 469 -13.46 1.40 33.51
C TRP A 469 -14.13 1.95 34.76
N LEU A 470 -15.47 2.06 34.78
CA LEU A 470 -16.22 2.53 35.96
C LEU A 470 -16.03 1.64 37.20
N GLU A 471 -15.71 0.36 37.02
CA GLU A 471 -15.49 -0.59 38.12
C GLU A 471 -14.14 -0.38 38.79
N HIS A 472 -13.09 -0.12 38.01
CA HIS A 472 -11.72 -0.08 38.52
C HIS A 472 -11.11 1.32 38.59
N GLN A 473 -11.67 2.31 37.89
CA GLN A 473 -11.31 3.74 37.97
C GLN A 473 -9.81 4.00 37.79
N HIS A 474 -9.19 3.25 36.89
CA HIS A 474 -7.73 3.31 36.69
C HIS A 474 -7.36 4.67 36.10
N ARG A 475 -6.36 5.33 36.70
CA ARG A 475 -5.86 6.67 36.31
C ARG A 475 -6.96 7.75 36.25
N LEU A 476 -7.99 7.66 37.10
CA LEU A 476 -9.13 8.59 37.14
C LEU A 476 -8.74 10.07 37.10
N GLU A 477 -7.86 10.51 38.01
CA GLU A 477 -7.46 11.91 38.13
C GLU A 477 -6.77 12.44 36.86
N GLU A 478 -5.98 11.59 36.21
CA GLU A 478 -5.23 11.95 35.01
C GLU A 478 -6.12 12.01 33.77
N LEU A 479 -7.06 11.06 33.64
CA LEU A 479 -8.08 11.10 32.60
C LEU A 479 -8.95 12.35 32.72
N ARG A 480 -9.33 12.68 33.94
CA ARG A 480 -10.12 13.88 34.25
C ARG A 480 -9.35 15.17 33.93
N ALA A 481 -8.07 15.25 34.30
CA ALA A 481 -7.20 16.37 33.94
C ALA A 481 -7.05 16.49 32.40
N CYS A 482 -6.86 15.35 31.71
CA CYS A 482 -6.76 15.28 30.26
C CYS A 482 -8.04 15.81 29.58
N TYR A 483 -9.23 15.32 29.95
CA TYR A 483 -10.50 15.80 29.42
C TYR A 483 -10.74 17.29 29.69
N SER A 484 -10.34 17.77 30.87
CA SER A 484 -10.41 19.20 31.20
C SER A 484 -9.48 20.03 30.30
N SER A 485 -8.29 19.54 29.97
CA SER A 485 -7.39 20.18 28.99
C SER A 485 -8.03 20.24 27.60
N VAL A 486 -8.52 19.11 27.10
CA VAL A 486 -9.18 18.99 25.78
C VAL A 486 -10.38 19.94 25.66
N ILE A 487 -11.16 20.13 26.73
CA ILE A 487 -12.29 21.07 26.73
C ILE A 487 -11.80 22.53 26.72
N ARG A 488 -10.68 22.84 27.39
CA ARG A 488 -10.11 24.19 27.54
C ARG A 488 -9.32 24.68 26.32
N GLU A 489 -8.78 23.79 25.51
CA GLU A 489 -7.94 24.07 24.33
C GLU A 489 -8.64 24.85 23.20
N GLU A 490 -9.81 25.45 23.45
CA GLU A 490 -10.62 26.15 22.45
C GLU A 490 -10.75 27.67 22.67
N GLU A 491 -9.90 28.27 23.50
CA GLU A 491 -9.85 29.74 23.64
C GLU A 491 -8.69 30.38 22.88
N GLU A 492 -7.69 29.61 22.45
CA GLU A 492 -6.49 30.11 21.77
C GLU A 492 -6.13 29.20 20.58
N ASP A 493 -6.58 29.54 19.36
CA ASP A 493 -5.77 29.58 18.12
C ASP A 493 -6.56 29.39 16.80
N ALA A 494 -6.16 30.20 15.82
CA ALA A 494 -6.70 30.30 14.45
C ALA A 494 -6.15 29.22 13.50
N VAL A 495 -6.08 27.96 13.95
CA VAL A 495 -5.48 26.82 13.21
C VAL A 495 -6.59 25.84 12.78
N PRO A 496 -6.49 25.20 11.60
CA PRO A 496 -7.48 24.21 11.16
C PRO A 496 -7.60 23.06 12.17
N ILE A 497 -8.86 22.80 12.58
CA ILE A 497 -9.23 21.75 13.53
C ILE A 497 -9.45 20.44 12.75
N PRO A 498 -8.93 19.28 13.24
CA PRO A 498 -9.11 18.00 12.57
C PRO A 498 -10.57 17.58 12.42
N THR A 499 -10.85 16.73 11.43
CA THR A 499 -12.23 16.31 11.12
C THR A 499 -12.83 15.54 12.29
N GLY A 500 -13.95 16.06 12.81
CA GLY A 500 -14.70 15.44 13.90
C GLY A 500 -14.17 15.72 15.31
N ALA A 501 -13.09 16.50 15.46
CA ALA A 501 -12.56 16.87 16.78
C ALA A 501 -13.59 17.66 17.62
N LEU A 502 -14.33 18.58 17.00
CA LEU A 502 -15.37 19.36 17.67
C LEU A 502 -16.47 18.46 18.26
N ALA A 503 -16.99 17.53 17.44
CA ALA A 503 -18.03 16.60 17.87
C ALA A 503 -17.54 15.70 19.01
N VAL A 504 -16.30 15.19 18.92
CA VAL A 504 -15.71 14.36 19.97
C VAL A 504 -15.54 15.15 21.26
N ARG A 505 -15.09 16.40 21.18
CA ARG A 505 -14.97 17.27 22.36
C ARG A 505 -16.31 17.59 23.00
N ASP A 506 -17.36 17.80 22.21
CA ASP A 506 -18.72 17.97 22.74
C ASP A 506 -19.17 16.70 23.48
N THR A 507 -18.88 15.51 22.95
CA THR A 507 -19.09 14.24 23.64
C THR A 507 -18.28 14.12 24.93
N VAL A 508 -17.01 14.54 24.94
CA VAL A 508 -16.19 14.58 26.16
C VAL A 508 -16.82 15.49 27.20
N ARG A 509 -17.29 16.68 26.80
CA ARG A 509 -17.97 17.62 27.69
C ARG A 509 -19.26 17.03 28.26
N GLU A 510 -20.07 16.37 27.43
CA GLU A 510 -21.27 15.67 27.87
C GLU A 510 -20.93 14.55 28.86
N LEU A 511 -19.91 13.73 28.56
CA LEU A 511 -19.46 12.63 29.41
C LEU A 511 -18.97 13.11 30.78
N VAL A 512 -18.19 14.19 30.82
CA VAL A 512 -17.74 14.82 32.07
C VAL A 512 -18.95 15.33 32.87
N ASN A 513 -19.93 15.93 32.20
CA ASN A 513 -21.15 16.44 32.84
C ASN A 513 -22.16 15.35 33.23
N SER A 514 -22.11 14.16 32.64
CA SER A 514 -22.98 13.04 32.99
C SER A 514 -22.39 12.16 34.10
N THR A 515 -21.07 12.08 34.19
CA THR A 515 -20.37 11.15 35.07
C THR A 515 -19.86 11.87 36.32
N GLU A 516 -20.49 11.66 37.47
CA GLU A 516 -20.11 12.33 38.74
C GLU A 516 -18.61 12.19 39.09
N LEU A 517 -18.01 11.04 38.77
CA LEU A 517 -16.57 10.78 39.00
C LEU A 517 -15.66 11.73 38.20
N LEU A 518 -16.13 12.27 37.08
CA LEU A 518 -15.37 13.16 36.19
C LEU A 518 -15.64 14.66 36.47
N LYS A 519 -16.63 15.01 37.30
CA LYS A 519 -17.08 16.41 37.52
C LYS A 519 -16.24 17.23 38.51
N SER A 520 -15.73 16.60 39.57
CA SER A 520 -15.27 17.23 40.84
C SER A 520 -13.94 17.99 40.87
#